data_AF-A0A957KMK4-F1
#
_entry.id   AF-A0A957KMK4-F1
#
_cell.length_a   1.000
_cell.length_b   1.000
_cell.length_c   1.000
_cell.angle_alpha   90.00
_cell.angle_beta   90.00
_cell.angle_gamma   90.00
#
_symmetry.space_group_name_H-M   'P 1'
#
loop_
_entity.id
_entity.type
_entity.pdbx_description
1 polymer ?
#
loop_
_entity_poly.entity_id
_entity_poly.type
_entity_poly.pdbx_seq_one_letter_code
_entity_poly.pdbx_strand_id
1 'polypeptide(L)'
;MKQLFLLLGLMVTLVACGGGEASETLPTLLPPTAEPAVVVAEQTAVPPTETAAPPPAPPTLAPIATSTPVVAAPVDGVLLQTLADFGTDRNPLTGELVEDKSLLGKRPLAIKLSNSPPIYTRPQSGLNDADWIYEHTTEGAITRFTAIFYGKLPSRVGPIRSARLIDLELPAMYDAALVFSGASNG
;
A
#
# COMPACT_ATOMS: atom_id res chain seq x y z
N MET A 1 40.16 30.94 37.59
CA MET A 1 39.54 30.10 38.66
C MET A 1 38.00 30.07 38.58
N LYS A 2 37.40 30.14 37.38
CA LYS A 2 35.93 30.02 37.16
C LYS A 2 35.56 28.90 36.17
N GLN A 3 36.56 28.24 35.58
CA GLN A 3 36.41 27.11 34.66
C GLN A 3 36.54 25.73 35.36
N LEU A 4 36.88 25.71 36.66
CA LEU A 4 37.01 24.48 37.45
C LEU A 4 35.71 24.11 38.21
N PHE A 5 34.78 25.05 38.36
CA PHE A 5 33.48 24.80 38.98
C PHE A 5 32.40 24.31 38.00
N LEU A 6 32.59 24.50 36.69
CA LEU A 6 31.63 24.05 35.67
C LEU A 6 31.76 22.56 35.32
N LEU A 7 32.94 21.97 35.58
CA LEU A 7 33.21 20.53 35.37
C LEU A 7 32.88 19.66 36.60
N LEU A 8 32.71 20.27 37.78
CA LEU A 8 32.24 19.57 38.99
C LEU A 8 30.70 19.54 39.10
N GLY A 9 29.99 20.38 38.35
CA GLY A 9 28.52 20.45 38.31
C GLY A 9 27.84 19.49 37.34
N LEU A 10 28.58 18.87 36.41
CA LEU A 10 28.04 17.90 35.43
C LEU A 10 28.31 16.44 35.81
N MET A 11 29.05 16.20 36.89
CA MET A 11 29.38 14.87 37.42
C MET A 11 28.55 14.48 38.67
N VAL A 12 27.42 15.15 38.91
CA VAL A 12 26.48 14.88 40.03
C VAL A 12 25.06 14.55 39.54
N THR A 13 24.86 14.23 38.26
CA THR A 13 23.56 13.77 37.71
C THR A 13 23.55 12.31 37.27
N LEU A 14 24.48 11.47 37.76
CA LEU A 14 24.61 10.07 37.32
C LEU A 14 24.62 9.03 38.46
N VAL A 15 24.11 9.38 39.65
CA VAL A 15 23.83 8.39 40.70
C VAL A 15 22.46 8.65 41.31
N ALA A 16 21.45 7.99 40.76
CA ALA A 16 20.20 7.68 41.44
C ALA A 16 19.87 6.20 41.19
N CYS A 17 20.66 5.34 41.84
CA CYS A 17 20.21 4.02 42.26
C CYS A 17 19.63 4.15 43.67
N GLY A 18 18.52 3.47 43.93
CA GLY A 18 17.79 3.46 45.21
C GLY A 18 16.36 3.89 44.94
N GLY A 19 15.35 3.05 45.03
CA GLY A 19 15.11 1.99 45.99
C GLY A 19 13.66 2.20 46.41
N GLY A 20 12.74 1.42 45.86
CA GLY A 20 11.31 1.52 46.11
C GLY A 20 10.76 0.12 46.21
N GLU A 21 10.41 -0.24 47.44
CA GLU A 21 10.15 -1.60 47.91
C GLU A 21 8.98 -2.28 47.18
N ALA A 22 9.20 -3.54 46.82
CA ALA A 22 8.13 -4.48 46.57
C ALA A 22 7.44 -4.77 47.91
N SER A 23 6.19 -4.33 48.06
CA SER A 23 5.31 -4.82 49.12
C SER A 23 4.37 -5.85 48.50
N GLU A 24 4.72 -7.12 48.66
CA GLU A 24 3.77 -8.23 48.55
C GLU A 24 2.73 -8.09 49.67
N THR A 25 1.46 -7.92 49.29
CA THR A 25 0.34 -8.24 50.20
C THR A 25 -0.75 -8.96 49.40
N LEU A 26 -0.82 -10.27 49.57
CA LEU A 26 -1.98 -11.11 49.23
C LEU A 26 -2.84 -11.31 50.49
N PRO A 27 -4.12 -11.72 50.37
CA PRO A 27 -5.30 -10.90 50.17
C PRO A 27 -6.13 -10.74 51.45
N THR A 28 -6.81 -9.60 51.61
CA THR A 28 -7.81 -9.39 52.68
C THR A 28 -9.22 -9.54 52.11
N LEU A 29 -9.88 -10.61 52.57
CA LEU A 29 -11.31 -10.82 52.82
C LEU A 29 -12.35 -10.17 51.87
N LEU A 30 -13.04 -11.07 51.16
CA LEU A 30 -14.29 -10.85 50.42
C LEU A 30 -15.33 -10.04 51.22
N PRO A 31 -15.92 -8.98 50.65
CA PRO A 31 -17.18 -8.44 51.14
C PRO A 31 -18.36 -9.36 50.74
N PRO A 32 -19.46 -9.39 51.52
CA PRO A 32 -20.57 -10.29 51.28
C PRO A 32 -21.29 -9.98 49.95
N THR A 33 -21.61 -11.07 49.24
CA THR A 33 -22.47 -11.13 48.06
C THR A 33 -23.79 -10.38 48.30
N ALA A 34 -23.99 -9.27 47.60
CA ALA A 34 -25.31 -8.73 47.36
C ALA A 34 -25.87 -9.42 46.10
N GLU A 35 -26.88 -10.25 46.33
CA GLU A 35 -27.69 -10.89 45.29
C GLU A 35 -28.41 -9.79 44.48
N PRO A 36 -28.19 -9.68 43.15
CA PRO A 36 -29.02 -8.78 42.35
C PRO A 36 -30.40 -9.41 42.21
N ALA A 37 -31.40 -8.71 42.75
CA ALA A 37 -32.81 -9.04 42.56
C ALA A 37 -33.12 -9.21 41.06
N VAL A 38 -33.68 -10.36 40.70
CA VAL A 38 -34.18 -10.64 39.36
C VAL A 38 -35.40 -9.75 39.14
N VAL A 39 -35.21 -8.65 38.42
CA VAL A 39 -36.32 -7.84 37.91
C VAL A 39 -36.89 -8.59 36.71
N VAL A 40 -38.00 -9.29 36.92
CA VAL A 40 -38.80 -9.87 35.83
C VAL A 40 -39.42 -8.70 35.07
N ALA A 41 -38.82 -8.33 33.94
CA ALA A 41 -39.44 -7.43 32.99
C ALA A 41 -40.59 -8.19 32.31
N GLU A 42 -41.82 -7.76 32.56
CA GLU A 42 -43.00 -8.20 31.84
C GLU A 42 -42.89 -7.72 30.38
N GLN A 43 -42.55 -8.64 29.49
CA GLN A 43 -42.35 -8.35 28.08
C GLN A 43 -43.72 -8.33 27.39
N THR A 44 -44.26 -7.14 27.15
CA THR A 44 -45.44 -6.98 26.29
C THR A 44 -45.06 -7.43 24.87
N ALA A 45 -45.68 -8.50 24.38
CA ALA A 45 -45.44 -9.03 23.06
C ALA A 45 -45.84 -8.02 21.98
N VAL A 46 -44.86 -7.52 21.23
CA VAL A 46 -45.10 -6.68 20.05
C VAL A 46 -45.53 -7.62 18.91
N PRO A 47 -46.64 -7.35 18.19
CA PRO A 47 -47.07 -8.19 17.08
C PRO A 47 -46.01 -8.22 15.97
N PRO A 48 -45.85 -9.35 15.25
CA PRO A 48 -44.87 -9.45 14.18
C PRO A 48 -45.22 -8.45 13.06
N THR A 49 -44.23 -7.65 12.67
CA THR A 49 -44.30 -6.83 11.46
C THR A 49 -44.21 -7.76 10.25
N GLU A 50 -45.22 -7.74 9.37
CA GLU A 50 -45.18 -8.50 8.13
C GLU A 50 -44.03 -8.01 7.24
N THR A 51 -43.08 -8.90 6.97
CA THR A 51 -42.01 -8.69 5.99
C THR A 51 -42.64 -8.58 4.61
N ALA A 52 -42.55 -7.39 3.99
CA ALA A 52 -42.97 -7.21 2.61
C ALA A 52 -42.19 -8.17 1.69
N ALA A 53 -42.92 -8.89 0.83
CA ALA A 53 -42.33 -9.80 -0.13
C ALA A 53 -41.35 -9.05 -1.06
N PRO A 54 -40.18 -9.64 -1.38
CA PRO A 54 -39.24 -9.00 -2.28
C PRO A 54 -39.85 -8.81 -3.68
N PRO A 55 -39.55 -7.68 -4.36
CA PRO A 55 -40.01 -7.46 -5.73
C PRO A 55 -39.55 -8.59 -6.67
N PRO A 56 -40.32 -8.90 -7.73
CA PRO A 56 -39.89 -9.87 -8.73
C PRO A 56 -38.55 -9.46 -9.33
N ALA A 57 -37.63 -10.42 -9.45
CA ALA A 57 -36.32 -10.19 -10.02
C ALA A 57 -36.44 -9.64 -11.45
N PRO A 58 -35.61 -8.65 -11.86
CA PRO A 58 -35.58 -8.18 -13.24
C PRO A 58 -35.20 -9.33 -14.19
N PRO A 59 -35.66 -9.29 -15.46
CA PRO A 59 -35.33 -10.32 -16.42
C PRO A 59 -33.81 -10.41 -16.60
N THR A 60 -33.27 -11.61 -16.40
CA THR A 60 -31.87 -11.93 -16.72
C THR A 60 -31.64 -11.64 -18.20
N LEU A 61 -30.76 -10.68 -18.50
CA LEU A 61 -30.32 -10.44 -19.87
C LEU A 61 -29.68 -11.72 -20.41
N ALA A 62 -30.16 -12.21 -21.53
CA ALA A 62 -29.56 -13.35 -22.20
C ALA A 62 -28.12 -12.98 -22.61
N PRO A 63 -27.15 -13.90 -22.46
CA PRO A 63 -25.79 -13.64 -22.93
C PRO A 63 -25.80 -13.35 -24.42
N ILE A 64 -25.32 -12.17 -24.81
CA ILE A 64 -25.03 -11.87 -26.22
C ILE A 64 -23.81 -12.71 -26.60
N ALA A 65 -23.88 -13.37 -27.77
CA ALA A 65 -22.74 -14.11 -28.30
C ALA A 65 -21.54 -13.17 -28.40
N THR A 66 -20.50 -13.45 -27.61
CA THR A 66 -19.20 -12.81 -27.77
C THR A 66 -18.67 -13.23 -29.13
N SER A 67 -18.31 -12.27 -29.98
CA SER A 67 -17.67 -12.59 -31.25
C SER A 67 -16.43 -13.44 -30.98
N THR A 68 -16.39 -14.65 -31.52
CA THR A 68 -15.20 -15.50 -31.47
C THR A 68 -14.03 -14.71 -32.04
N PRO A 69 -12.92 -14.53 -31.31
CA PRO A 69 -11.75 -13.85 -31.86
C PRO A 69 -11.31 -14.62 -33.11
N VAL A 70 -11.17 -13.91 -34.23
CA VAL A 70 -10.55 -14.47 -35.42
C VAL A 70 -9.10 -14.72 -35.05
N VAL A 71 -8.74 -16.00 -34.89
CA VAL A 71 -7.36 -16.41 -34.68
C VAL A 71 -6.60 -16.00 -35.93
N ALA A 72 -5.78 -14.95 -35.82
CA ALA A 72 -4.81 -14.60 -36.85
C ALA A 72 -3.94 -15.83 -37.10
N ALA A 73 -3.65 -16.11 -38.38
CA ALA A 73 -2.81 -17.24 -38.75
C ALA A 73 -1.51 -17.24 -37.92
N PRO A 74 -1.03 -18.40 -37.47
CA PRO A 74 0.23 -18.47 -36.76
C PRO A 74 1.32 -17.91 -37.67
N VAL A 75 1.94 -16.83 -37.23
CA VAL A 75 3.18 -16.36 -37.83
C VAL A 75 4.27 -17.32 -37.38
N ASP A 76 4.92 -18.00 -38.32
CA ASP A 76 6.06 -18.86 -38.02
C ASP A 76 7.24 -17.99 -37.55
N GLY A 77 7.49 -17.98 -36.24
CA GLY A 77 8.63 -17.31 -35.62
C GLY A 77 8.26 -16.36 -34.47
N VAL A 78 9.29 -15.78 -33.85
CA VAL A 78 9.14 -14.71 -32.86
C VAL A 78 9.02 -13.39 -33.61
N LEU A 79 7.84 -12.76 -33.56
CA LEU A 79 7.67 -11.39 -34.06
C LEU A 79 8.33 -10.42 -33.08
N LEU A 80 9.60 -10.09 -33.32
CA LEU A 80 10.26 -9.00 -32.61
C LEU A 80 9.75 -7.69 -33.22
N GLN A 81 8.88 -7.00 -32.50
CA GLN A 81 8.42 -5.68 -32.90
C GLN A 81 9.60 -4.72 -32.90
N THR A 82 9.81 -4.04 -34.03
CA THR A 82 10.84 -3.03 -34.21
C THR A 82 10.28 -1.65 -33.91
N LEU A 83 11.15 -0.65 -33.69
CA LEU A 83 10.72 0.73 -33.46
C LEU A 83 9.81 1.25 -34.60
N ALA A 84 10.00 0.76 -35.83
CA ALA A 84 9.18 1.13 -36.98
C ALA A 84 7.73 0.64 -36.87
N ASP A 85 7.49 -0.47 -36.17
CA ASP A 85 6.16 -1.06 -36.01
C ASP A 85 5.27 -0.28 -35.01
N PHE A 86 5.89 0.50 -34.12
CA PHE A 86 5.20 1.32 -33.12
C PHE A 86 4.93 2.77 -33.57
N GLY A 87 5.45 3.18 -34.73
CA GLY A 87 5.28 4.56 -35.20
C GLY A 87 5.95 5.60 -34.30
N THR A 88 5.50 6.85 -34.39
CA THR A 88 6.06 8.00 -33.63
C THR A 88 5.06 8.63 -32.67
N ASP A 89 3.90 8.00 -32.49
CA ASP A 89 2.75 8.50 -31.77
C ASP A 89 2.23 7.53 -30.69
N ARG A 90 3.02 6.51 -30.38
CA ARG A 90 2.72 5.52 -29.34
C ARG A 90 3.67 5.59 -28.16
N ASN A 91 3.13 5.29 -26.98
CA ASN A 91 3.91 5.08 -25.77
C ASN A 91 4.76 3.80 -25.96
N PRO A 92 6.10 3.86 -25.87
CA PRO A 92 6.96 2.70 -26.08
C PRO A 92 6.84 1.65 -24.96
N LEU A 93 6.29 2.01 -23.79
CA LEU A 93 6.11 1.10 -22.67
C LEU A 93 4.80 0.33 -22.72
N THR A 94 3.75 0.87 -23.36
CA THR A 94 2.41 0.27 -23.37
C THR A 94 1.89 -0.04 -24.78
N GLY A 95 2.47 0.57 -25.81
CA GLY A 95 1.97 0.49 -27.19
C GLY A 95 0.71 1.32 -27.45
N GLU A 96 0.18 2.04 -26.47
CA GLU A 96 -1.02 2.87 -26.61
C GLU A 96 -0.73 4.16 -27.37
N LEU A 97 -1.74 4.70 -28.06
CA LEU A 97 -1.64 6.01 -28.72
C LEU A 97 -1.57 7.13 -27.69
N VAL A 98 -0.69 8.09 -27.90
CA VAL A 98 -0.55 9.25 -27.03
C VAL A 98 -1.19 10.47 -27.69
N GLU A 99 -2.15 11.08 -27.01
CA GLU A 99 -2.83 12.29 -27.50
C GLU A 99 -1.86 13.48 -27.64
N ASP A 100 -1.05 13.71 -26.60
CA ASP A 100 -0.02 14.75 -26.60
C ASP A 100 1.38 14.15 -26.82
N LYS A 101 1.86 14.25 -28.06
CA LYS A 101 3.18 13.76 -28.47
C LYS A 101 4.34 14.44 -27.72
N SER A 102 4.14 15.59 -27.09
CA SER A 102 5.18 16.24 -26.27
C SER A 102 5.59 15.39 -25.06
N LEU A 103 4.72 14.47 -24.63
CA LEU A 103 4.98 13.54 -23.54
C LEU A 103 6.00 12.46 -23.92
N LEU A 104 6.16 12.15 -25.22
CA LEU A 104 7.08 11.12 -25.70
C LEU A 104 8.57 11.49 -25.56
N GLY A 105 8.88 12.77 -25.29
CA GLY A 105 10.23 13.23 -25.00
C GLY A 105 10.57 13.29 -23.51
N LYS A 106 9.61 12.97 -22.62
CA LYS A 106 9.81 13.06 -21.17
C LYS A 106 10.54 11.84 -20.65
N ARG A 107 11.27 12.00 -19.55
CA ARG A 107 11.91 10.88 -18.86
C ARG A 107 10.87 10.12 -18.01
N PRO A 108 10.82 8.77 -18.06
CA PRO A 108 9.96 7.99 -17.15
C PRO A 108 10.35 8.21 -15.68
N LEU A 109 9.40 7.96 -14.77
CA LEU A 109 9.64 7.95 -13.32
C LEU A 109 9.51 6.53 -12.78
N ALA A 110 10.49 6.09 -12.02
CA ALA A 110 10.43 4.86 -11.24
C ALA A 110 10.19 5.23 -9.77
N ILE A 111 8.97 5.02 -9.26
CA ILE A 111 8.58 5.47 -7.93
C ILE A 111 8.48 4.29 -6.97
N LYS A 112 9.18 4.42 -5.84
CA LYS A 112 9.20 3.41 -4.80
C LYS A 112 8.01 3.51 -3.87
N LEU A 113 7.18 2.47 -3.83
CA LEU A 113 5.92 2.48 -3.09
C LEU A 113 5.83 1.35 -2.07
N SER A 114 5.13 1.62 -0.97
CA SER A 114 4.85 0.60 0.06
C SER A 114 3.83 -0.42 -0.45
N ASN A 115 4.01 -1.69 -0.07
CA ASN A 115 2.98 -2.71 -0.13
C ASN A 115 2.70 -3.38 1.25
N SER A 116 3.00 -2.66 2.35
CA SER A 116 2.72 -3.13 3.71
C SER A 116 1.22 -3.44 3.93
N PRO A 117 0.87 -4.18 5.00
CA PRO A 117 -0.52 -4.57 5.27
C PRO A 117 -1.51 -3.39 5.33
N PRO A 118 -2.82 -3.67 5.15
CA PRO A 118 -3.84 -2.64 4.98
C PRO A 118 -3.87 -1.55 6.05
N ILE A 119 -3.58 -1.90 7.30
CA ILE A 119 -3.60 -0.96 8.42
C ILE A 119 -2.61 0.21 8.30
N TYR A 120 -1.56 0.08 7.46
CA TYR A 120 -0.50 1.08 7.34
C TYR A 120 -0.42 1.78 5.98
N THR A 121 -0.87 1.12 4.91
CA THR A 121 -0.48 1.51 3.55
C THR A 121 -1.59 1.46 2.51
N ARG A 122 -2.53 0.51 2.64
CA ARG A 122 -3.48 0.24 1.54
C ARG A 122 -4.79 0.99 1.80
N PRO A 123 -5.40 1.61 0.77
CA PRO A 123 -4.97 1.60 -0.63
C PRO A 123 -3.82 2.59 -0.94
N GLN A 124 -2.97 2.23 -1.92
CA GLN A 124 -1.98 3.15 -2.49
C GLN A 124 -2.66 4.25 -3.31
N SER A 125 -2.06 5.45 -3.31
CA SER A 125 -2.45 6.55 -4.20
C SER A 125 -1.70 6.46 -5.52
N GLY A 126 -2.41 6.67 -6.64
CA GLY A 126 -1.82 6.83 -7.98
C GLY A 126 -1.27 5.55 -8.62
N LEU A 127 -1.38 4.39 -7.97
CA LEU A 127 -0.81 3.14 -8.49
C LEU A 127 -1.47 2.68 -9.81
N ASN A 128 -2.76 2.97 -10.00
CA ASN A 128 -3.50 2.61 -11.21
C ASN A 128 -3.08 3.42 -12.46
N ASP A 129 -2.32 4.50 -12.29
CA ASP A 129 -1.81 5.30 -13.40
C ASP A 129 -0.40 4.87 -13.85
N ALA A 130 0.18 3.84 -13.22
CA ALA A 130 1.49 3.31 -13.60
C ALA A 130 1.37 2.40 -14.83
N ASP A 131 2.32 2.52 -15.77
CA ASP A 131 2.40 1.65 -16.95
C ASP A 131 2.92 0.26 -16.57
N TRP A 132 3.86 0.20 -15.63
CA TRP A 132 4.43 -1.05 -15.13
C TRP A 132 4.53 -1.02 -13.60
N ILE A 133 4.24 -2.14 -12.96
CA ILE A 133 4.38 -2.30 -11.51
C ILE A 133 5.18 -3.55 -11.23
N TYR A 134 6.34 -3.37 -10.60
CA TYR A 134 7.17 -4.47 -10.11
C TYR A 134 6.91 -4.68 -8.62
N GLU A 135 6.48 -5.87 -8.23
CA GLU A 135 6.49 -6.29 -6.84
C GLU A 135 7.74 -7.11 -6.53
N HIS A 136 8.41 -6.78 -5.43
CA HIS A 136 9.54 -7.57 -4.95
C HIS A 136 9.64 -7.55 -3.44
N THR A 137 10.28 -8.58 -2.91
CA THR A 137 10.51 -8.74 -1.48
C THR A 137 11.56 -7.73 -0.98
N THR A 138 11.31 -7.20 0.21
CA THR A 138 12.26 -6.34 0.93
C THR A 138 12.55 -6.94 2.31
N GLU A 139 12.85 -6.12 3.33
CA GLU A 139 13.09 -6.65 4.68
C GLU A 139 11.85 -7.27 5.31
N GLY A 140 12.06 -8.26 6.19
CA GLY A 140 11.03 -8.79 7.08
C GLY A 140 9.88 -9.48 6.35
N ALA A 141 10.13 -10.06 5.17
CA ALA A 141 9.12 -10.73 4.32
C ALA A 141 7.96 -9.83 3.88
N ILE A 142 8.16 -8.51 3.85
CA ILE A 142 7.19 -7.55 3.30
C ILE A 142 7.65 -7.13 1.90
N THR A 143 6.72 -7.04 0.97
CA THR A 143 7.00 -6.58 -0.40
C THR A 143 6.86 -5.07 -0.55
N ARG A 144 7.47 -4.54 -1.61
CA ARG A 144 7.30 -3.16 -2.06
C ARG A 144 7.07 -3.14 -3.56
N PHE A 145 6.48 -2.06 -4.04
CA PHE A 145 6.35 -1.81 -5.46
C PHE A 145 7.43 -0.86 -5.95
N THR A 146 7.88 -1.07 -7.17
CA THR A 146 8.55 -0.07 -8.00
C THR A 146 7.65 0.16 -9.21
N ALA A 147 6.97 1.31 -9.25
CA ALA A 147 6.00 1.65 -10.29
C ALA A 147 6.64 2.58 -11.31
N ILE A 148 6.55 2.22 -12.60
CA ILE A 148 7.06 3.01 -13.72
C ILE A 148 5.92 3.83 -14.30
N PHE A 149 6.13 5.14 -14.42
CA PHE A 149 5.17 6.08 -15.00
C PHE A 149 5.80 6.78 -16.20
N TYR A 150 5.09 6.78 -17.32
CA TYR A 150 5.47 7.44 -18.55
C TYR A 150 4.24 8.03 -19.25
N GLY A 151 4.32 9.32 -19.58
CA GLY A 151 3.22 10.06 -20.21
C GLY A 151 2.09 10.44 -19.24
N LYS A 152 1.57 9.50 -18.46
CA LYS A 152 0.51 9.76 -17.47
C LYS A 152 1.09 9.83 -16.06
N LEU A 153 0.88 10.94 -15.37
CA LEU A 153 1.28 11.12 -13.97
C LEU A 153 0.04 11.35 -13.09
N PRO A 154 -0.10 10.64 -11.95
CA PRO A 154 -1.18 10.90 -11.01
C PRO A 154 -0.97 12.23 -10.28
N SER A 155 -2.07 12.83 -9.79
CA SER A 155 -2.00 14.02 -8.93
C SER A 155 -1.36 13.73 -7.57
N ARG A 156 -1.44 12.47 -7.11
CA ARG A 156 -0.86 11.98 -5.86
C ARG A 156 -0.37 10.55 -6.03
N VAL A 157 0.85 10.27 -5.59
CA VAL A 157 1.45 8.93 -5.61
C VAL A 157 2.08 8.61 -4.25
N GLY A 158 1.83 7.43 -3.71
CA GLY A 158 2.34 7.04 -2.39
C GLY A 158 1.60 5.87 -1.74
N PRO A 159 2.02 5.43 -0.54
CA PRO A 159 3.12 5.99 0.26
C PRO A 159 4.52 5.67 -0.30
N ILE A 160 5.40 6.67 -0.37
CA ILE A 160 6.79 6.50 -0.84
C ILE A 160 7.63 5.73 0.20
N ARG A 161 8.52 4.85 -0.25
CA ARG A 161 9.39 4.03 0.61
C ARG A 161 10.85 4.02 0.18
N SER A 162 11.66 3.35 0.98
CA SER A 162 13.09 3.28 0.79
C SER A 162 13.48 2.36 -0.37
N ALA A 163 14.49 2.79 -1.11
CA ALA A 163 15.10 2.06 -2.23
C ALA A 163 15.98 0.89 -1.74
N ARG A 164 16.05 -0.18 -2.53
CA ARG A 164 16.86 -1.38 -2.33
C ARG A 164 17.77 -1.60 -3.53
N LEU A 165 18.68 -2.58 -3.45
CA LEU A 165 19.66 -2.85 -4.52
C LEU A 165 19.01 -3.07 -5.89
N ILE A 166 17.84 -3.72 -5.95
CA ILE A 166 17.08 -3.88 -7.19
C ILE A 166 16.63 -2.56 -7.84
N ASP A 167 16.53 -1.47 -7.06
CA ASP A 167 16.20 -0.14 -7.57
C ASP A 167 17.42 0.54 -8.23
N LEU A 168 18.58 -0.12 -8.30
CA LEU A 168 19.68 0.25 -9.22
C LEU A 168 19.39 -0.25 -10.65
N GLU A 169 18.74 -1.40 -10.78
CA GLU A 169 18.52 -2.07 -12.07
C GLU A 169 17.20 -1.66 -12.70
N LEU A 170 16.10 -1.65 -11.92
CA LEU A 170 14.77 -1.35 -12.46
C LEU A 170 14.71 0.00 -13.18
N PRO A 171 15.16 1.14 -12.59
CA PRO A 171 15.14 2.42 -13.30
C PRO A 171 16.10 2.43 -14.50
N ALA A 172 17.24 1.74 -14.42
CA ALA A 172 18.22 1.69 -15.50
C ALA A 172 17.65 1.03 -16.76
N MET A 173 16.85 -0.03 -16.62
CA MET A 173 16.18 -0.70 -17.75
C MET A 173 15.26 0.23 -18.54
N TYR A 174 14.72 1.27 -17.90
CA TYR A 174 13.76 2.20 -18.50
C TYR A 174 14.33 3.60 -18.76
N ASP A 175 15.61 3.83 -18.47
CA ASP A 175 16.17 5.18 -18.32
C ASP A 175 15.27 6.09 -17.44
N ALA A 176 14.71 5.55 -16.37
CA ALA A 176 13.79 6.26 -15.49
C ALA A 176 14.55 7.05 -14.42
N ALA A 177 13.95 8.15 -13.94
CA ALA A 177 14.39 8.82 -12.72
C ALA A 177 13.80 8.12 -11.49
N LEU A 178 14.65 7.71 -10.54
CA LEU A 178 14.21 7.02 -9.33
C LEU A 178 13.70 8.02 -8.27
N VAL A 179 12.50 7.77 -7.74
CA VAL A 179 11.87 8.54 -6.66
C VAL A 179 11.67 7.63 -5.45
N PHE A 180 12.26 8.00 -4.32
CA PHE A 180 12.25 7.19 -3.10
C PHE A 180 12.46 8.03 -1.83
N SER A 181 12.25 7.42 -0.66
CA SER A 181 12.54 8.04 0.65
C SER A 181 13.36 7.09 1.52
N GLY A 182 14.67 7.37 1.61
CA GLY A 182 15.69 6.54 2.27
C GLY A 182 16.20 5.39 1.40
N ALA A 183 17.39 4.86 1.68
CA ALA A 183 17.96 3.73 0.95
C ALA A 183 18.68 2.78 1.92
N SER A 184 18.90 1.54 1.50
CA SER A 184 19.81 0.60 2.17
C SER A 184 20.97 0.28 1.22
N ASN A 185 22.15 0.00 1.78
CA ASN A 185 23.33 -0.41 1.02
C ASN A 185 23.36 -1.93 0.70
N GLY A 186 22.31 -2.67 1.09
CA GLY A 186 22.29 -4.13 1.12
C GLY A 186 22.33 -4.62 2.55
#